data_AF-A0A7C2ZI50-F1
#
_entry.id   AF-A0A7C2ZI50-F1
#
_cell.length_a   1.000
_cell.length_b   1.000
_cell.length_c   1.000
_cell.angle_alpha   90.00
_cell.angle_beta   90.00
_cell.angle_gamma   90.00
#
_symmetry.space_group_name_H-M   'P 1'
#
loop_
_entity.id
_entity.type
_entity.pdbx_description
1 polymer ?
#
loop_
_entity_poly.entity_id
_entity_poly.type
_entity_poly.pdbx_seq_one_letter_code
_entity_poly.pdbx_strand_id
1 'polypeptide(L)'
;MGGLALHGGCQYPDASLLEFASPLAAQGPPASGDGAGPRRCLPGAVGIHPFSGVFAAISRRGAVRILCLSAWFPYPPDVGARIRLHYLLTALGATHAVDLLCFFHGQEERVSPEVLPSGVSLLGALPAPTDRRSRPSLADLFSPYPRALAEQYVPEMAASLKAALSGACCDLVLTFDVGPGVTAAPYLLEVQGVRRVVVDPEISMIWTKARTARGLVARLRYGLTWQKQRRYTRELLLWVDGCVVPSDVERRLILDIVPDGPPLAVVPNGVDLNRYQGDFGPVEPDTLVFPGALTY
;
A
#
# COMPACT_ATOMS: atom_id res chain seq x y z
N MET A 1 55.22 -15.54 -6.51
CA MET A 1 54.40 -15.88 -5.33
C MET A 1 53.88 -14.56 -4.79
N GLY A 2 52.59 -14.19 -4.82
CA GLY A 2 51.37 -15.01 -4.86
C GLY A 2 50.67 -14.83 -3.51
N GLY A 3 49.89 -13.77 -3.31
CA GLY A 3 48.41 -13.79 -3.38
C GLY A 3 47.86 -13.38 -2.00
N LEU A 4 46.58 -13.06 -1.77
CA LEU A 4 45.45 -12.74 -2.64
C LEU A 4 44.47 -11.88 -1.80
N ALA A 5 43.73 -10.94 -2.41
CA ALA A 5 42.74 -10.14 -1.68
C ALA A 5 41.39 -10.88 -1.54
N LEU A 6 40.63 -10.62 -0.47
CA LEU A 6 39.24 -11.08 -0.33
C LEU A 6 38.31 -9.92 0.05
N HIS A 7 37.51 -9.48 -0.92
CA HIS A 7 36.33 -8.65 -0.70
C HIS A 7 35.19 -9.49 -0.12
N GLY A 8 34.55 -9.00 0.95
CA GLY A 8 33.24 -9.50 1.38
C GLY A 8 32.10 -8.78 0.66
N GLY A 9 31.74 -9.23 -0.54
CA GLY A 9 30.61 -8.68 -1.29
C GLY A 9 29.28 -9.32 -0.91
N CYS A 10 28.23 -8.51 -0.77
CA CYS A 10 26.85 -9.03 -0.72
C CYS A 10 26.43 -9.54 -2.11
N GLN A 11 26.66 -10.83 -2.37
CA GLN A 11 26.12 -11.52 -3.53
C GLN A 11 24.70 -12.01 -3.23
N TYR A 12 23.70 -11.42 -3.88
CA TYR A 12 22.41 -12.06 -4.09
C TYR A 12 22.47 -12.90 -5.37
N PRO A 13 21.79 -14.07 -5.44
CA PRO A 13 21.87 -14.95 -6.61
C PRO A 13 21.22 -14.34 -7.85
N ASP A 14 21.80 -14.63 -9.01
CA ASP A 14 21.32 -14.19 -10.33
C ASP A 14 19.90 -14.67 -10.61
N ALA A 15 18.96 -13.73 -10.68
CA ALA A 15 17.60 -13.96 -11.15
C ALA A 15 17.51 -13.72 -12.67
N SER A 16 18.21 -14.55 -13.46
CA SER A 16 18.05 -14.55 -14.92
C SER A 16 16.81 -15.35 -15.33
N LEU A 17 16.14 -14.88 -16.40
CA LEU A 17 14.95 -15.49 -17.04
C LEU A 17 13.57 -15.27 -16.37
N LEU A 18 13.21 -14.01 -16.14
CA LEU A 18 11.89 -13.49 -16.56
C LEU A 18 12.07 -12.05 -17.07
N GLU A 19 12.18 -11.86 -18.39
CA GLU A 19 12.08 -10.53 -19.01
C GLU A 19 10.63 -10.01 -18.94
N PHE A 20 10.27 -9.47 -17.78
CA PHE A 20 9.08 -8.62 -17.66
C PHE A 20 9.44 -7.23 -18.16
N ALA A 21 9.09 -6.93 -19.42
CA ALA A 21 9.09 -5.56 -19.90
C ALA A 21 8.05 -4.76 -19.11
N SER A 22 8.50 -3.86 -18.22
CA SER A 22 7.62 -2.83 -17.64
C SER A 22 7.09 -1.97 -18.79
N PRO A 23 5.77 -1.96 -19.06
CA PRO A 23 5.24 -1.35 -20.28
C PRO A 23 5.26 0.19 -20.27
N LEU A 24 5.87 0.82 -19.24
CA LEU A 24 5.67 2.23 -18.90
C LEU A 24 6.98 3.00 -18.57
N ALA A 25 8.15 2.35 -18.57
CA ALA A 25 9.38 2.90 -18.02
C ALA A 25 10.53 3.07 -19.04
N ALA A 26 10.49 4.13 -19.85
CA ALA A 26 11.58 4.48 -20.78
C ALA A 26 11.80 6.00 -20.88
N GLN A 27 12.43 6.63 -19.86
CA GLN A 27 13.30 7.84 -19.91
C GLN A 27 13.70 8.32 -18.47
N GLY A 28 14.86 8.97 -18.32
CA GLY A 28 15.49 9.48 -17.07
C GLY A 28 17.03 9.56 -17.23
N PRO A 29 17.90 9.95 -16.26
CA PRO A 29 17.75 10.42 -14.84
C PRO A 29 18.46 11.82 -14.63
N PRO A 30 19.13 12.25 -13.51
CA PRO A 30 19.26 11.86 -12.06
C PRO A 30 19.03 13.07 -11.07
N ALA A 31 19.60 13.19 -9.84
CA ALA A 31 19.45 12.43 -8.56
C ALA A 31 20.03 13.24 -7.33
N SER A 32 20.03 12.68 -6.10
CA SER A 32 20.70 13.10 -4.81
C SER A 32 20.06 14.24 -3.94
N GLY A 33 20.11 14.23 -2.58
CA GLY A 33 20.53 13.21 -1.57
C GLY A 33 20.65 13.75 -0.10
N ASP A 34 20.44 12.87 0.92
CA ASP A 34 20.80 12.92 2.38
C ASP A 34 20.51 14.14 3.31
N GLY A 35 20.37 14.04 4.67
CA GLY A 35 20.27 12.89 5.59
C GLY A 35 20.35 13.20 7.14
N ALA A 36 19.72 12.34 7.97
CA ALA A 36 20.04 11.87 9.37
C ALA A 36 20.11 12.72 10.70
N GLY A 37 19.18 12.42 11.65
CA GLY A 37 19.44 12.01 13.07
C GLY A 37 19.57 13.03 14.25
N PRO A 38 19.79 12.62 15.54
CA PRO A 38 19.29 11.41 16.26
C PRO A 38 19.10 11.48 17.85
N ARG A 39 18.46 10.45 18.47
CA ARG A 39 18.66 9.80 19.85
C ARG A 39 17.71 10.01 21.09
N ARG A 40 17.25 8.84 21.63
CA ARG A 40 17.07 8.38 23.07
C ARG A 40 16.03 9.09 23.99
N CYS A 41 15.37 8.49 25.00
CA CYS A 41 15.49 7.19 25.73
C CYS A 41 14.11 6.68 26.31
N LEU A 42 14.09 5.43 26.83
CA LEU A 42 12.97 4.68 27.50
C LEU A 42 12.87 5.00 29.04
N PRO A 43 11.97 4.41 29.91
CA PRO A 43 11.05 3.26 29.75
C PRO A 43 9.64 3.32 30.45
N GLY A 44 8.82 2.27 30.29
CA GLY A 44 7.67 1.94 31.16
C GLY A 44 6.70 0.92 30.51
N ALA A 45 6.39 -0.21 31.17
CA ALA A 45 5.64 -1.32 30.55
C ALA A 45 4.53 -1.91 31.45
N VAL A 46 3.40 -2.29 30.85
CA VAL A 46 2.37 -3.20 31.39
C VAL A 46 1.92 -4.14 30.25
N GLY A 47 1.69 -5.42 30.55
CA GLY A 47 1.66 -6.50 29.55
C GLY A 47 0.30 -6.92 28.99
N ILE A 48 0.34 -7.72 27.92
CA ILE A 48 -0.80 -8.37 27.26
C ILE A 48 -0.46 -9.86 27.04
N HIS A 49 -1.46 -10.75 27.16
CA HIS A 49 -1.29 -12.21 27.08
C HIS A 49 -0.88 -12.71 25.67
N PRO A 50 -0.12 -13.82 25.57
CA PRO A 50 0.47 -14.27 24.30
C PRO A 50 -0.49 -15.10 23.45
N PHE A 51 -0.63 -14.74 22.17
CA PHE A 51 -1.16 -15.63 21.13
C PHE A 51 -0.03 -16.55 20.61
N SER A 52 -0.22 -17.86 20.75
CA SER A 52 0.79 -18.87 20.36
C SER A 52 0.58 -19.36 18.92
N GLY A 53 1.52 -19.06 18.03
CA GLY A 53 1.60 -19.67 16.70
C GLY A 53 2.34 -18.83 15.67
N VAL A 54 3.52 -19.30 15.25
CA VAL A 54 4.30 -18.86 14.07
C VAL A 54 4.99 -17.48 14.12
N PHE A 55 4.58 -16.51 14.95
CA PHE A 55 5.35 -15.24 15.14
C PHE A 55 6.50 -15.31 16.16
N ALA A 56 6.99 -16.51 16.46
CA ALA A 56 8.16 -16.69 17.32
C ALA A 56 9.44 -16.22 16.59
N ALA A 57 10.13 -15.24 17.17
CA ALA A 57 11.37 -14.63 16.68
C ALA A 57 11.27 -13.59 15.53
N ILE A 58 10.36 -12.60 15.66
CA ILE A 58 10.77 -11.23 15.28
C ILE A 58 11.84 -10.78 16.28
N SER A 59 13.08 -11.15 15.98
CA SER A 59 14.26 -10.60 16.66
C SER A 59 14.22 -9.07 16.56
N ARG A 60 14.68 -8.37 17.60
CA ARG A 60 14.76 -6.89 17.63
C ARG A 60 15.76 -6.39 16.59
N ARG A 61 15.37 -6.37 15.31
CA ARG A 61 16.01 -5.55 14.29
C ARG A 61 15.85 -4.09 14.71
N GLY A 62 16.86 -3.27 14.41
CA GLY A 62 16.81 -1.83 14.71
C GLY A 62 15.69 -1.13 13.93
N ALA A 63 15.56 0.18 14.14
CA ALA A 63 14.71 1.00 13.28
C ALA A 63 15.14 0.80 11.81
N VAL A 64 14.18 0.38 10.97
CA VAL A 64 14.35 0.25 9.52
C VAL A 64 13.92 1.53 8.82
N ARG A 65 14.33 1.71 7.56
CA ARG A 65 13.80 2.76 6.68
C ARG A 65 12.74 2.19 5.75
N ILE A 66 11.56 2.79 5.78
CA ILE A 66 10.37 2.32 5.05
C ILE A 66 9.93 3.40 4.06
N LEU A 67 9.80 3.06 2.78
CA LEU A 67 9.16 3.91 1.79
C LEU A 67 7.69 3.50 1.62
N CYS A 68 6.78 4.37 1.99
CA CYS A 68 5.34 4.20 1.84
C CYS A 68 4.86 4.84 0.53
N LEU A 69 4.17 4.05 -0.29
CA LEU A 69 3.41 4.50 -1.46
C LEU A 69 1.92 4.46 -1.15
N SER A 70 1.21 5.55 -1.40
CA SER A 70 -0.24 5.61 -1.16
C SER A 70 -0.98 6.33 -2.28
N ALA A 71 -2.24 5.96 -2.48
CA ALA A 71 -3.12 6.65 -3.40
C ALA A 71 -3.84 7.87 -2.77
N TRP A 72 -3.55 8.20 -1.50
CA TRP A 72 -4.12 9.32 -0.76
C TRP A 72 -3.07 10.04 0.10
N PHE A 73 -3.27 11.34 0.32
CA PHE A 73 -2.55 12.08 1.35
C PHE A 73 -3.28 11.84 2.69
N PRO A 74 -2.59 11.50 3.80
CA PRO A 74 -3.22 11.00 5.02
C PRO A 74 -4.02 12.04 5.83
N TYR A 75 -4.05 13.31 5.42
CA TYR A 75 -4.64 14.39 6.21
C TYR A 75 -5.60 15.26 5.37
N PRO A 76 -6.75 15.69 5.92
CA PRO A 76 -7.29 15.30 7.24
C PRO A 76 -7.72 13.82 7.26
N PRO A 77 -7.62 13.12 8.41
CA PRO A 77 -8.12 11.74 8.54
C PRO A 77 -9.65 11.74 8.68
N ASP A 78 -10.34 12.04 7.57
CA ASP A 78 -11.79 12.23 7.47
C ASP A 78 -12.52 11.07 6.79
N VAL A 79 -11.85 10.35 5.88
CA VAL A 79 -12.35 9.18 5.17
C VAL A 79 -11.55 7.92 5.49
N GLY A 80 -12.17 6.74 5.36
CA GLY A 80 -11.59 5.46 5.83
C GLY A 80 -10.15 5.18 5.37
N ALA A 81 -9.82 5.44 4.10
CA ALA A 81 -8.47 5.29 3.56
C ALA A 81 -7.46 6.22 4.27
N ARG A 82 -7.76 7.53 4.33
CA ARG A 82 -6.92 8.52 5.02
C ARG A 82 -6.77 8.23 6.50
N ILE A 83 -7.86 7.86 7.19
CA ILE A 83 -7.86 7.46 8.60
C ILE A 83 -6.88 6.30 8.83
N ARG A 84 -7.02 5.21 8.07
CA ARG A 84 -6.17 4.03 8.20
C ARG A 84 -4.71 4.34 7.89
N LEU A 85 -4.46 5.05 6.79
CA LEU A 85 -3.11 5.47 6.39
C LEU A 85 -2.47 6.35 7.48
N HIS A 86 -3.17 7.35 8.01
CA HIS A 86 -2.67 8.25 9.06
C HIS A 86 -2.24 7.48 10.31
N TYR A 87 -3.09 6.59 10.84
CA TYR A 87 -2.75 5.84 12.05
C TYR A 87 -1.70 4.76 11.80
N LEU A 88 -1.64 4.13 10.62
CA LEU A 88 -0.56 3.21 10.26
C LEU A 88 0.79 3.94 10.13
N LEU A 89 0.83 5.09 9.46
CA LEU A 89 2.01 5.95 9.39
C LEU A 89 2.44 6.44 10.78
N THR A 90 1.49 6.74 11.67
CA THR A 90 1.77 7.11 13.07
C THR A 90 2.44 5.97 13.83
N ALA A 91 1.91 4.75 13.72
CA ALA A 91 2.47 3.57 14.38
C ALA A 91 3.85 3.19 13.84
N LEU A 92 4.07 3.33 12.53
CA LEU A 92 5.35 3.08 11.88
C LEU A 92 6.40 4.15 12.25
N GLY A 93 6.05 5.44 12.14
CA GLY A 93 6.93 6.58 12.45
C GLY A 93 7.40 6.62 13.91
N ALA A 94 6.61 6.06 14.83
CA ALA A 94 7.00 5.91 16.24
C ALA A 94 8.21 4.96 16.46
N THR A 95 8.54 4.09 15.50
CA THR A 95 9.61 3.08 15.65
C THR A 95 10.58 2.99 14.47
N HIS A 96 10.24 3.58 13.32
CA HIS A 96 10.95 3.46 12.05
C HIS A 96 11.08 4.84 11.37
N ALA A 97 12.07 4.98 10.48
CA ALA A 97 12.13 6.14 9.59
C ALA A 97 11.20 5.89 8.41
N VAL A 98 10.15 6.68 8.26
CA VAL A 98 9.14 6.51 7.22
C VAL A 98 9.22 7.65 6.22
N ASP A 99 9.39 7.30 4.95
CA ASP A 99 9.28 8.21 3.82
C ASP A 99 7.93 8.00 3.13
N LEU A 100 7.23 9.07 2.74
CA LEU A 100 5.93 8.99 2.07
C LEU A 100 5.99 9.60 0.67
N LEU A 101 5.57 8.83 -0.33
CA LEU A 101 5.15 9.30 -1.65
C LEU A 101 3.65 9.00 -1.80
N CYS A 102 2.85 10.00 -2.15
CA CYS A 102 1.40 9.84 -2.22
C CYS A 102 0.71 10.67 -3.31
N PHE A 103 -0.56 10.38 -3.57
CA PHE A 103 -1.43 11.23 -4.37
C PHE A 103 -2.39 12.06 -3.50
N PHE A 104 -2.77 13.26 -3.96
CA PHE A 104 -3.85 14.07 -3.38
C PHE A 104 -4.95 14.32 -4.43
N HIS A 105 -6.22 14.43 -4.02
CA HIS A 105 -7.37 14.43 -4.94
C HIS A 105 -8.07 15.78 -5.07
N GLY A 106 -7.82 16.75 -4.18
CA GLY A 106 -8.41 18.08 -4.25
C GLY A 106 -7.41 19.20 -4.55
N GLN A 107 -7.78 20.19 -5.36
CA GLN A 107 -7.00 21.45 -5.50
C GLN A 107 -6.98 22.26 -4.19
N GLU A 108 -7.99 22.09 -3.34
CA GLU A 108 -8.07 22.68 -2.00
C GLU A 108 -7.42 21.81 -0.91
N GLU A 109 -6.95 20.61 -1.25
CA GLU A 109 -6.31 19.68 -0.31
C GLU A 109 -4.93 20.23 0.08
N ARG A 110 -4.84 20.74 1.30
CA ARG A 110 -3.61 21.33 1.84
C ARG A 110 -2.60 20.23 2.21
N VAL A 111 -1.88 19.75 1.21
CA VAL A 111 -0.67 18.96 1.41
C VAL A 111 0.35 19.82 2.16
N SER A 112 0.72 19.39 3.36
CA SER A 112 1.81 19.97 4.14
C SER A 112 2.59 18.84 4.83
N PRO A 113 3.93 18.89 4.90
CA PRO A 113 4.70 17.95 5.72
C PRO A 113 4.43 18.14 7.23
N GLU A 114 3.97 19.32 7.66
CA GLU A 114 3.78 19.67 9.08
C GLU A 114 2.64 18.91 9.76
N VAL A 115 1.69 18.38 8.98
CA VAL A 115 0.55 17.58 9.51
C VAL A 115 0.84 16.08 9.56
N LEU A 116 2.05 15.66 9.14
CA LEU A 116 2.43 14.25 9.19
C LEU A 116 2.86 13.81 10.60
N PRO A 117 2.68 12.53 10.96
CA PRO A 117 3.12 12.00 12.25
C PRO A 117 4.64 12.10 12.43
N SER A 118 5.10 12.14 13.69
CA SER A 118 6.53 12.10 13.99
C SER A 118 7.19 10.84 13.40
N GLY A 119 8.40 11.00 12.87
CA GLY A 119 9.13 9.94 12.15
C GLY A 119 8.71 9.72 10.70
N VAL A 120 7.71 10.46 10.20
CA VAL A 120 7.24 10.41 8.80
C VAL A 120 7.70 11.66 8.05
N SER A 121 8.34 11.48 6.90
CA SER A 121 8.81 12.54 6.01
C SER A 121 8.08 12.49 4.68
N LEU A 122 7.55 13.62 4.20
CA LEU A 122 6.95 13.71 2.86
C LEU A 122 8.06 13.85 1.82
N LEU A 123 8.27 12.83 0.98
CA LEU A 123 9.18 12.94 -0.17
C LEU A 123 8.51 13.58 -1.38
N GLY A 124 7.19 13.48 -1.48
CA GLY A 124 6.42 14.09 -2.57
C GLY A 124 4.95 13.73 -2.52
N ALA A 125 4.12 14.68 -2.94
CA ALA A 125 2.71 14.46 -3.21
C ALA A 125 2.39 14.94 -4.62
N LEU A 126 1.66 14.14 -5.40
CA LEU A 126 1.27 14.46 -6.77
C LEU A 126 -0.27 14.53 -6.89
N PRO A 127 -0.83 15.35 -7.78
CA PRO A 127 -2.27 15.31 -8.03
C PRO A 127 -2.66 13.94 -8.58
N ALA A 128 -3.69 13.34 -7.99
CA ALA A 128 -4.30 12.12 -8.49
C ALA A 128 -4.84 12.37 -9.91
N PRO A 129 -4.71 11.40 -10.85
CA PRO A 129 -5.18 11.55 -12.22
C PRO A 129 -6.71 11.37 -12.33
N THR A 130 -7.48 12.17 -11.59
CA THR A 130 -8.95 12.15 -11.55
C THR A 130 -9.59 12.32 -12.92
N ASP A 131 -8.98 13.18 -13.75
CA ASP A 131 -9.52 13.61 -15.04
C ASP A 131 -9.27 12.59 -16.16
N ARG A 132 -8.42 11.58 -15.91
CA ARG A 132 -8.10 10.51 -16.87
C ARG A 132 -9.18 9.42 -16.96
N ARG A 133 -10.33 9.59 -16.29
CA ARG A 133 -11.51 8.70 -16.39
C ARG A 133 -12.17 8.81 -17.77
N SER A 134 -11.59 8.08 -18.72
CA SER A 134 -12.00 8.09 -20.12
C SER A 134 -13.29 7.30 -20.37
N ARG A 135 -13.97 7.56 -21.50
CA ARG A 135 -15.00 6.63 -22.01
C ARG A 135 -14.30 5.32 -22.38
N PRO A 136 -14.83 4.14 -21.99
CA PRO A 136 -14.16 2.87 -22.22
C PRO A 136 -13.96 2.65 -23.73
N SER A 137 -12.69 2.51 -24.13
CA SER A 137 -12.34 2.14 -25.49
C SER A 137 -12.54 0.64 -25.72
N LEU A 138 -12.63 0.23 -26.99
CA LEU A 138 -12.62 -1.20 -27.31
C LEU A 138 -11.30 -1.86 -26.90
N ALA A 139 -10.17 -1.13 -26.93
CA ALA A 139 -8.89 -1.63 -26.45
C ALA A 139 -8.91 -1.95 -24.94
N ASP A 140 -9.56 -1.11 -24.12
CA ASP A 140 -9.73 -1.37 -22.68
C ASP A 140 -10.57 -2.62 -22.40
N LEU A 141 -11.51 -2.94 -23.29
CA LEU A 141 -12.32 -4.15 -23.19
C LEU A 141 -11.45 -5.40 -23.42
N PHE A 142 -10.54 -5.38 -24.40
CA PHE A 142 -9.64 -6.50 -24.71
C PHE A 142 -8.37 -6.56 -23.84
N SER A 143 -7.99 -5.48 -23.17
CA SER A 143 -6.87 -5.48 -22.21
C SER A 143 -7.07 -6.54 -21.12
N PRO A 144 -6.07 -7.37 -20.79
CA PRO A 144 -6.19 -8.36 -19.71
C PRO A 144 -6.20 -7.71 -18.31
N TYR A 145 -5.88 -6.41 -18.21
CA TYR A 145 -5.74 -5.67 -16.96
C TYR A 145 -6.96 -4.79 -16.65
N PRO A 146 -7.27 -4.52 -15.36
CA PRO A 146 -8.25 -3.51 -14.98
C PRO A 146 -7.88 -2.14 -15.57
N ARG A 147 -8.82 -1.49 -16.26
CA ARG A 147 -8.61 -0.18 -16.92
C ARG A 147 -8.07 0.89 -15.96
N ALA A 148 -8.48 0.84 -14.69
CA ALA A 148 -8.03 1.72 -13.63
C ALA A 148 -6.49 1.80 -13.53
N LEU A 149 -5.76 0.71 -13.80
CA LEU A 149 -4.29 0.72 -13.71
C LEU A 149 -3.66 1.69 -14.72
N ALA A 150 -4.18 1.74 -15.95
CA ALA A 150 -3.72 2.66 -16.99
C ALA A 150 -4.22 4.09 -16.75
N GLU A 151 -5.46 4.25 -16.30
CA GLU A 151 -6.01 5.58 -15.96
C GLU A 151 -5.29 6.23 -14.77
N GLN A 152 -4.69 5.43 -13.88
CA GLN A 152 -4.09 5.90 -12.61
C GLN A 152 -2.57 5.95 -12.59
N TYR A 153 -1.92 5.46 -13.64
CA TYR A 153 -0.47 5.55 -13.74
C TYR A 153 -0.03 6.97 -14.16
N VAL A 154 0.84 7.54 -13.33
CA VAL A 154 1.45 8.86 -13.44
C VAL A 154 2.97 8.64 -13.50
N PRO A 155 3.62 8.79 -14.67
CA PRO A 155 5.05 8.54 -14.81
C PRO A 155 5.94 9.34 -13.84
N GLU A 156 5.48 10.52 -13.43
CA GLU A 156 6.15 11.38 -12.46
C GLU A 156 6.26 10.70 -11.08
N MET A 157 5.26 9.90 -10.68
CA MET A 157 5.32 9.12 -9.44
C MET A 157 6.37 8.00 -9.52
N ALA A 158 6.46 7.32 -10.68
CA ALA A 158 7.50 6.32 -10.92
C ALA A 158 8.90 6.94 -10.90
N ALA A 159 9.06 8.13 -11.48
CA ALA A 159 10.31 8.89 -11.41
C ALA A 159 10.68 9.29 -9.97
N SER A 160 9.72 9.78 -9.18
CA SER A 160 9.92 10.10 -7.75
C SER A 160 10.28 8.86 -6.92
N LEU A 161 9.62 7.72 -7.15
CA LEU A 161 9.94 6.44 -6.51
C LEU A 161 11.36 5.99 -6.85
N LYS A 162 11.73 6.03 -8.13
CA LYS A 162 13.08 5.68 -8.58
C LYS A 162 14.15 6.60 -7.97
N ALA A 163 13.87 7.90 -7.89
CA ALA A 163 14.75 8.86 -7.23
C ALA A 163 14.92 8.54 -5.73
N ALA A 164 13.81 8.32 -5.01
CA ALA A 164 13.83 7.96 -3.59
C ALA A 164 14.63 6.68 -3.31
N LEU A 165 14.42 5.63 -4.11
CA LEU A 165 15.16 4.36 -3.98
C LEU A 165 16.64 4.46 -4.38
N SER A 166 17.01 5.43 -5.22
CA SER A 166 18.42 5.68 -5.56
C SER A 166 19.16 6.54 -4.53
N GLY A 167 18.42 7.31 -3.71
CA GLY A 167 18.99 8.34 -2.84
C GLY A 167 19.22 7.94 -1.39
N ALA A 168 18.68 6.80 -0.92
CA ALA A 168 18.82 6.33 0.45
C ALA A 168 18.76 4.80 0.56
N CYS A 169 19.29 4.24 1.65
CA CYS A 169 19.06 2.84 1.98
C CYS A 169 17.59 2.63 2.39
N CYS A 170 16.82 1.95 1.54
CA CYS A 170 15.44 1.55 1.82
C CYS A 170 15.42 0.05 2.14
N ASP A 171 14.91 -0.32 3.31
CA ASP A 171 14.79 -1.73 3.72
C ASP A 171 13.51 -2.37 3.16
N LEU A 172 12.46 -1.56 3.03
CA LEU A 172 11.08 -2.01 2.78
C LEU A 172 10.27 -0.93 2.05
N VAL A 173 9.65 -1.30 0.93
CA VAL A 173 8.57 -0.52 0.31
C VAL A 173 7.22 -1.09 0.74
N LEU A 174 6.39 -0.25 1.37
CA LEU A 174 4.97 -0.53 1.63
C LEU A 174 4.12 0.14 0.56
N THR A 175 3.04 -0.50 0.13
CA THR A 175 2.04 0.17 -0.73
C THR A 175 0.63 -0.07 -0.24
N PHE A 176 -0.08 1.02 -0.04
CA PHE A 176 -1.44 1.09 0.48
C PHE A 176 -2.47 1.28 -0.66
N ASP A 177 -3.75 1.23 -0.29
CA ASP A 177 -4.88 1.62 -1.13
C ASP A 177 -4.96 0.82 -2.44
N VAL A 178 -4.77 -0.50 -2.38
CA VAL A 178 -4.67 -1.35 -3.57
C VAL A 178 -6.05 -1.82 -4.01
N GLY A 179 -6.85 -0.89 -4.55
CA GLY A 179 -8.27 -1.08 -4.81
C GLY A 179 -8.71 -0.98 -6.28
N PRO A 180 -9.98 -1.32 -6.56
CA PRO A 180 -10.58 -1.21 -7.88
C PRO A 180 -10.96 0.25 -8.19
N GLY A 181 -10.12 0.95 -8.95
CA GLY A 181 -10.38 2.35 -9.31
C GLY A 181 -9.78 3.37 -8.34
N VAL A 182 -8.88 2.94 -7.46
CA VAL A 182 -7.85 3.74 -6.77
C VAL A 182 -6.68 2.77 -6.48
N THR A 183 -5.46 3.01 -6.96
CA THR A 183 -4.29 2.17 -6.63
C THR A 183 -2.93 2.82 -6.85
N ALA A 184 -2.00 2.56 -5.92
CA ALA A 184 -0.57 2.82 -6.06
C ALA A 184 0.26 1.55 -6.34
N ALA A 185 -0.35 0.36 -6.39
CA ALA A 185 0.38 -0.90 -6.57
C ALA A 185 1.13 -1.10 -7.91
N PRO A 186 0.76 -0.48 -9.06
CA PRO A 186 1.54 -0.64 -10.29
C PRO A 186 3.02 -0.28 -10.14
N TYR A 187 3.35 0.73 -9.31
CA TYR A 187 4.73 1.18 -9.11
C TYR A 187 5.61 0.14 -8.38
N LEU A 188 5.03 -0.80 -7.64
CA LEU A 188 5.79 -1.91 -7.03
C LEU A 188 6.43 -2.84 -8.07
N LEU A 189 5.90 -2.88 -9.29
CA LEU A 189 6.47 -3.68 -10.38
C LEU A 189 7.83 -3.13 -10.85
N GLU A 190 8.10 -1.85 -10.63
CA GLU A 190 9.36 -1.20 -10.96
C GLU A 190 10.41 -1.28 -9.82
N VAL A 191 10.01 -1.74 -8.63
CA VAL A 191 10.90 -1.87 -7.47
C VAL A 191 11.68 -3.18 -7.54
N GLN A 192 13.01 -3.05 -7.53
CA GLN A 192 13.97 -4.16 -7.51
C GLN A 192 14.95 -4.01 -6.34
N GLY A 193 15.52 -5.11 -5.86
CA GLY A 193 16.55 -5.11 -4.80
C GLY A 193 16.07 -4.78 -3.38
N VAL A 194 14.83 -4.31 -3.21
CA VAL A 194 14.23 -3.93 -1.91
C VAL A 194 13.00 -4.82 -1.63
N ARG A 195 12.74 -5.12 -0.36
CA ARG A 195 11.54 -5.88 0.04
C ARG A 195 10.28 -5.07 -0.26
N ARG A 196 9.26 -5.70 -0.82
CA ARG A 196 8.00 -5.05 -1.19
C ARG A 196 6.84 -5.72 -0.47
N VAL A 197 5.95 -4.94 0.15
CA VAL A 197 4.75 -5.47 0.82
C VAL A 197 3.53 -4.68 0.38
N VAL A 198 2.52 -5.39 -0.09
CA VAL A 198 1.18 -4.84 -0.38
C VAL A 198 0.37 -4.82 0.91
N VAL A 199 -0.19 -3.67 1.25
CA VAL A 199 -1.05 -3.46 2.41
C VAL A 199 -2.45 -3.12 1.92
N ASP A 200 -3.42 -3.89 2.40
CA ASP A 200 -4.85 -3.72 2.15
C ASP A 200 -5.28 -3.74 0.67
N PRO A 201 -5.10 -4.87 -0.04
CA PRO A 201 -5.68 -5.06 -1.36
C PRO A 201 -7.18 -5.37 -1.27
N GLU A 202 -8.01 -4.38 -1.61
CA GLU A 202 -9.46 -4.45 -1.55
C GLU A 202 -10.05 -5.21 -2.75
N ILE A 203 -10.17 -6.55 -2.66
CA ILE A 203 -10.72 -7.38 -3.75
C ILE A 203 -12.15 -7.86 -3.50
N SER A 204 -12.61 -7.89 -2.25
CA SER A 204 -13.96 -8.36 -1.87
C SER A 204 -15.10 -7.57 -2.51
N MET A 205 -14.95 -6.26 -2.74
CA MET A 205 -16.00 -5.44 -3.36
C MET A 205 -16.31 -5.89 -4.80
N ILE A 206 -15.30 -6.14 -5.63
CA ILE A 206 -15.51 -6.59 -7.01
C ILE A 206 -16.00 -8.04 -7.06
N TRP A 207 -15.44 -8.91 -6.21
CA TRP A 207 -15.94 -10.28 -6.06
C TRP A 207 -17.43 -10.31 -5.70
N THR A 208 -17.85 -9.46 -4.75
CA THR A 208 -19.26 -9.34 -4.34
C THR A 208 -20.11 -8.83 -5.49
N LYS A 209 -19.72 -7.72 -6.15
CA LYS A 209 -20.43 -7.17 -7.32
C LYS A 209 -20.57 -8.18 -8.46
N ALA A 210 -19.57 -9.04 -8.69
CA ALA A 210 -19.62 -10.10 -9.69
C ALA A 210 -20.57 -11.26 -9.30
N ARG A 211 -20.64 -11.63 -8.02
CA ARG A 211 -21.55 -12.68 -7.53
C ARG A 211 -23.01 -12.24 -7.40
N THR A 212 -23.27 -10.98 -7.03
CA THR A 212 -24.63 -10.47 -6.83
C THR A 212 -25.26 -9.85 -8.07
N ALA A 213 -24.51 -9.74 -9.18
CA ALA A 213 -24.96 -9.18 -10.45
C ALA A 213 -26.23 -9.86 -11.00
N ARG A 214 -27.29 -9.06 -11.22
CA ARG A 214 -28.54 -9.50 -11.85
C ARG A 214 -28.62 -9.03 -13.30
N GLY A 215 -29.14 -9.87 -14.19
CA GLY A 215 -29.22 -9.60 -15.63
C GLY A 215 -27.93 -9.89 -16.39
N LEU A 216 -28.06 -10.21 -17.68
CA LEU A 216 -26.94 -10.70 -18.52
C LEU A 216 -25.80 -9.66 -18.67
N VAL A 217 -26.14 -8.40 -18.94
CA VAL A 217 -25.16 -7.32 -19.14
C VAL A 217 -24.33 -7.06 -17.88
N ALA A 218 -24.97 -7.00 -16.71
CA ALA A 218 -24.26 -6.78 -15.44
C ALA A 218 -23.37 -7.97 -15.08
N ARG A 219 -23.85 -9.21 -15.30
CA ARG A 219 -23.06 -10.43 -15.09
C ARG A 219 -21.84 -10.49 -16.00
N LEU A 220 -21.99 -10.14 -17.28
CA LEU A 220 -20.86 -10.06 -18.21
C LEU A 220 -19.87 -8.99 -17.78
N ARG A 221 -20.34 -7.77 -17.50
CA ARG A 221 -19.49 -6.64 -17.08
C ARG A 221 -18.69 -6.98 -15.82
N TYR A 222 -19.37 -7.31 -14.72
CA TYR A 222 -18.69 -7.57 -13.45
C TYR A 222 -17.91 -8.89 -13.45
N GLY A 223 -18.35 -9.89 -14.23
CA GLY A 223 -17.58 -11.11 -14.47
C GLY A 223 -16.24 -10.81 -15.15
N LEU A 224 -16.24 -10.00 -16.22
CA LEU A 224 -15.01 -9.55 -16.87
C LEU A 224 -14.14 -8.69 -15.94
N THR A 225 -14.72 -7.73 -15.22
CA THR A 225 -13.98 -6.93 -14.21
C THR A 225 -13.32 -7.82 -13.16
N TRP A 226 -14.04 -8.84 -12.68
CA TRP A 226 -13.50 -9.80 -11.71
C TRP A 226 -12.37 -10.63 -12.29
N GLN A 227 -12.49 -11.17 -13.50
CA GLN A 227 -11.40 -11.93 -14.13
C GLN A 227 -10.13 -11.10 -14.31
N LYS A 228 -10.27 -9.83 -14.76
CA LYS A 228 -9.13 -8.90 -14.86
C LYS A 228 -8.52 -8.58 -13.48
N GLN A 229 -9.35 -8.39 -12.46
CA GLN A 229 -8.88 -8.15 -11.09
C GLN A 229 -8.15 -9.37 -10.53
N ARG A 230 -8.66 -10.60 -10.71
CA ARG A 230 -7.98 -11.84 -10.29
C ARG A 230 -6.61 -11.96 -10.94
N ARG A 231 -6.54 -11.74 -12.25
CA ARG A 231 -5.29 -11.79 -13.02
C ARG A 231 -4.27 -10.81 -12.46
N TYR A 232 -4.63 -9.53 -12.38
CA TYR A 232 -3.75 -8.50 -11.84
C TYR A 232 -3.31 -8.79 -10.40
N THR A 233 -4.25 -9.22 -9.54
CA THR A 233 -3.94 -9.58 -8.14
C THR A 233 -2.95 -10.74 -8.07
N ARG A 234 -3.06 -11.74 -8.96
CA ARG A 234 -2.09 -12.84 -9.06
C ARG A 234 -0.72 -12.36 -9.51
N GLU A 235 -0.65 -11.59 -10.59
CA GLU A 235 0.61 -11.08 -11.14
C GLU A 235 1.32 -10.13 -10.15
N LEU A 236 0.58 -9.23 -9.49
CA LEU A 236 1.10 -8.34 -8.44
C LEU A 236 1.62 -9.11 -7.23
N LEU A 237 0.84 -10.05 -6.68
CA LEU A 237 1.23 -10.72 -5.44
C LEU A 237 2.41 -11.69 -5.65
N LEU A 238 2.55 -12.28 -6.84
CA LEU A 238 3.75 -13.07 -7.19
C LEU A 238 5.02 -12.20 -7.34
N TRP A 239 4.91 -10.87 -7.43
CA TRP A 239 6.06 -9.97 -7.56
C TRP A 239 6.59 -9.46 -6.21
N VAL A 240 5.81 -9.54 -5.13
CA VAL A 240 6.11 -8.90 -3.84
C VAL A 240 6.52 -9.91 -2.76
N ASP A 241 7.14 -9.42 -1.70
CA ASP A 241 7.74 -10.21 -0.62
C ASP A 241 6.76 -10.50 0.53
N GLY A 242 5.60 -9.85 0.57
CA GLY A 242 4.57 -10.03 1.59
C GLY A 242 3.26 -9.34 1.26
N CYS A 243 2.19 -9.76 1.92
CA CYS A 243 0.88 -9.14 1.82
C CYS A 243 0.19 -9.04 3.20
N VAL A 244 -0.47 -7.91 3.44
CA VAL A 244 -1.25 -7.65 4.65
C VAL A 244 -2.69 -7.34 4.28
N VAL A 245 -3.66 -8.02 4.89
CA VAL A 245 -5.11 -7.86 4.65
C VAL A 245 -5.87 -7.45 5.92
N PRO A 246 -7.00 -6.75 5.81
CA PRO A 246 -7.77 -6.25 6.96
C PRO A 246 -8.69 -7.32 7.58
N SER A 247 -8.87 -8.47 6.93
CA SER A 247 -9.82 -9.49 7.39
C SER A 247 -9.50 -10.88 6.86
N ASP A 248 -10.03 -11.91 7.54
CA ASP A 248 -10.06 -13.29 7.03
C ASP A 248 -10.87 -13.44 5.73
N VAL A 249 -11.80 -12.54 5.44
CA VAL A 249 -12.56 -12.55 4.18
C VAL A 249 -11.62 -12.25 3.02
N GLU A 250 -10.87 -11.14 3.10
CA GLU A 250 -9.85 -10.81 2.09
C GLU A 250 -8.73 -11.86 2.05
N ARG A 251 -8.32 -12.39 3.21
CA ARG A 251 -7.33 -13.49 3.26
C ARG A 251 -7.76 -14.70 2.44
N ARG A 252 -9.00 -15.16 2.59
CA ARG A 252 -9.55 -16.31 1.85
C ARG A 252 -9.65 -16.02 0.36
N LEU A 253 -10.04 -14.81 -0.02
CA LEU A 253 -10.12 -14.41 -1.43
C LEU A 253 -8.75 -14.34 -2.09
N ILE A 254 -7.71 -13.84 -1.40
CA ILE A 254 -6.35 -13.85 -1.93
C ILE A 254 -5.84 -15.27 -2.11
N LEU A 255 -6.04 -16.16 -1.13
CA LEU A 255 -5.60 -17.56 -1.21
C LEU A 255 -6.29 -18.36 -2.33
N ASP A 256 -7.53 -18.02 -2.72
CA ASP A 256 -8.22 -18.57 -3.91
C ASP A 256 -7.57 -18.15 -5.24
N ILE A 257 -6.96 -16.96 -5.28
CA ILE A 257 -6.36 -16.38 -6.49
C ILE A 257 -4.87 -16.74 -6.58
N VAL A 258 -4.17 -16.76 -5.45
CA VAL A 258 -2.72 -16.88 -5.31
C VAL A 258 -2.36 -17.82 -4.13
N PRO A 259 -2.66 -19.13 -4.24
CA PRO A 259 -2.29 -20.09 -3.20
C PRO A 259 -0.77 -20.19 -3.00
N ASP A 260 -0.01 -20.04 -4.08
CA ASP A 260 1.46 -20.02 -4.11
C ASP A 260 2.04 -18.60 -3.87
N GLY A 261 1.25 -17.74 -3.21
CA GLY A 261 1.57 -16.33 -3.00
C GLY A 261 2.59 -16.07 -1.90
N PRO A 262 2.88 -14.78 -1.64
CA PRO A 262 3.82 -14.37 -0.61
C PRO A 262 3.21 -14.57 0.80
N PRO A 263 4.02 -14.50 1.87
CA PRO A 263 3.52 -14.51 3.24
C PRO A 263 2.37 -13.52 3.46
N LEU A 264 1.23 -14.04 3.91
CA LEU A 264 -0.04 -13.32 4.01
C LEU A 264 -0.52 -13.23 5.46
N ALA A 265 -0.54 -12.03 6.01
CA ALA A 265 -0.96 -11.75 7.39
C ALA A 265 -2.28 -10.97 7.46
N VAL A 266 -3.09 -11.23 8.49
CA VAL A 266 -4.29 -10.43 8.80
C VAL A 266 -3.91 -9.37 9.83
N VAL A 267 -4.05 -8.09 9.47
CA VAL A 267 -3.89 -6.95 10.38
C VAL A 267 -5.19 -6.13 10.31
N PRO A 268 -6.15 -6.40 11.22
CA PRO A 268 -7.48 -5.81 11.15
C PRO A 268 -7.45 -4.30 11.35
N ASN A 269 -8.53 -3.64 10.92
CA ASN A 269 -8.78 -2.26 11.32
C ASN A 269 -9.00 -2.18 12.84
N GLY A 270 -8.44 -1.15 13.46
CA GLY A 270 -8.59 -0.84 14.87
C GLY A 270 -8.88 0.64 15.08
N VAL A 271 -9.32 0.99 16.28
CA VAL A 271 -9.57 2.36 16.72
C VAL A 271 -8.81 2.63 18.01
N ASP A 272 -8.34 3.86 18.21
CA ASP A 272 -7.74 4.26 19.49
C ASP A 272 -8.83 4.40 20.55
N LEU A 273 -8.92 3.43 21.45
CA LEU A 273 -9.91 3.42 22.54
C LEU A 273 -9.75 4.61 23.50
N ASN A 274 -8.57 5.22 23.61
CA ASN A 274 -8.36 6.37 24.49
C ASN A 274 -9.16 7.59 24.03
N ARG A 275 -9.36 7.74 22.71
CA ARG A 275 -10.24 8.76 22.11
C ARG A 275 -11.72 8.59 22.49
N TYR A 276 -12.11 7.40 22.99
CA TYR A 276 -13.48 7.04 23.35
C TYR A 276 -13.70 6.87 24.86
N GLN A 277 -12.79 7.38 25.72
CA GLN A 277 -12.94 7.34 27.19
C GLN A 277 -13.71 8.55 27.78
N GLY A 278 -14.44 9.30 26.95
CA GLY A 278 -15.23 10.47 27.38
C GLY A 278 -16.66 10.15 27.78
N ASP A 279 -17.31 11.09 28.45
CA ASP A 279 -18.77 11.17 28.49
C ASP A 279 -19.27 11.76 27.15
N PHE A 280 -20.15 11.02 26.47
CA PHE A 280 -20.74 11.42 25.18
C PHE A 280 -22.20 11.87 25.31
N GLY A 281 -22.68 12.08 26.55
CA GLY A 281 -24.04 12.47 26.86
C GLY A 281 -24.95 11.28 27.18
N PRO A 282 -26.20 11.55 27.60
CA PRO A 282 -27.18 10.52 27.93
C PRO A 282 -27.55 9.69 26.69
N VAL A 283 -27.82 8.40 26.89
CA VAL A 283 -28.36 7.53 25.84
C VAL A 283 -29.78 8.00 25.49
N GLU A 284 -29.97 8.39 24.23
CA GLU A 284 -31.31 8.69 23.70
C GLU A 284 -32.06 7.38 23.37
N PRO A 285 -33.23 7.12 23.99
CA PRO A 285 -34.05 5.95 23.65
C PRO A 285 -34.65 6.11 22.25
N ASP A 286 -34.91 5.00 21.58
CA ASP A 286 -35.50 4.92 20.22
C ASP A 286 -34.71 5.63 19.09
N THR A 287 -33.50 6.13 19.37
CA THR A 287 -32.60 6.75 18.39
C THR A 287 -31.75 5.71 17.63
N LEU A 288 -31.72 5.83 16.29
CA LEU A 288 -30.81 5.06 15.42
C LEU A 288 -29.71 5.99 14.85
N VAL A 289 -28.44 5.66 15.10
CA VAL A 289 -27.29 6.41 14.58
C VAL A 289 -26.70 5.70 13.36
N PHE A 290 -26.50 6.45 12.27
CA PHE A 290 -25.82 5.99 11.06
C PHE A 290 -24.48 6.74 10.87
N PRO A 291 -23.35 6.19 11.37
CA PRO A 291 -22.03 6.78 11.18
C PRO A 291 -21.43 6.30 9.85
N GLY A 292 -21.89 6.89 8.73
CA GLY A 292 -21.44 6.51 7.39
C GLY A 292 -21.55 7.64 6.37
N ALA A 293 -20.74 7.57 5.32
CA ALA A 293 -20.84 8.49 4.19
C ALA A 293 -22.10 8.19 3.37
N LEU A 294 -22.83 9.24 2.96
CA LEU A 294 -24.01 9.14 2.10
C LEU A 294 -23.60 9.05 0.61
N THR A 295 -22.77 8.05 0.28
CA THR A 295 -22.10 7.91 -1.04
C THR A 295 -22.23 6.48 -1.59
N TYR A 296 -22.34 6.33 -2.91
CA TYR A 296 -22.49 5.04 -3.62
C TYR A 296 -21.76 5.04 -4.98
#